data_AF-A0A0D1M5J9-F1
#
_entry.id   AF-A0A0D1M5J9-F1
#
_cell.length_a   1.000
_cell.length_b   1.000
_cell.length_c   1.000
_cell.angle_alpha   90.00
_cell.angle_beta   90.00
_cell.angle_gamma   90.00
#
_symmetry.space_group_name_H-M   'P 1'
#
loop_
_entity.id
_entity.type
_entity.pdbx_description
1 polymer ?
#
loop_
_entity_poly.entity_id
_entity_poly.type
_entity_poly.pdbx_seq_one_letter_code
_entity_poly.pdbx_strand_id
1 'polypeptide(L)'
;MTCIYCPSDGPYTEEHVVPAGMGGDDGKWLLKDVVCGVCNTDVFSPMETKVMRASPLAIARLFKQTRSRKRGKRTAAPSIYAPVSYFDDPQSGLLLEQELGSGGQSMVWPQVNYVPPERMTVSATDAASANELIRDLGHSPTCLRFVKSCGTVSRCVTV
;
A
#
# COMPACT_ATOMS: atom_id res chain seq x y z
N MET A 1 -0.56 26.94 32.21
CA MET A 1 0.54 26.32 31.45
C MET A 1 0.15 26.41 29.99
N THR A 2 1.11 26.60 29.09
CA THR A 2 0.88 26.74 27.65
C THR A 2 1.42 25.50 26.94
N CYS A 3 0.79 25.11 25.83
CA CYS A 3 1.22 23.97 25.03
C CYS A 3 2.70 24.10 24.62
N ILE A 4 3.46 23.01 24.69
CA ILE A 4 4.89 23.01 24.36
C ILE A 4 5.18 23.24 22.85
N TYR A 5 4.15 23.16 22.00
CA TYR A 5 4.27 23.31 20.54
C TYR A 5 3.54 24.53 19.97
N CYS A 6 2.67 25.18 20.75
CA CYS A 6 1.97 26.39 20.31
C CYS A 6 1.50 27.25 21.48
N PRO A 7 1.14 28.53 21.26
CA PRO A 7 0.64 29.41 22.32
C PRO A 7 -0.76 29.09 22.90
N SER A 8 -1.30 27.89 22.70
CA SER A 8 -2.62 27.49 23.21
C SER A 8 -2.58 27.10 24.69
N ASP A 9 -3.62 27.46 25.45
CA ASP A 9 -3.79 27.07 26.85
C ASP A 9 -4.67 25.82 27.04
N GLY A 10 -4.93 25.06 25.97
CA GLY A 10 -5.70 23.80 26.00
C GLY A 10 -6.89 23.78 25.04
N PRO A 11 -7.76 22.75 25.11
CA PRO A 11 -7.71 21.62 26.05
C PRO A 11 -6.48 20.74 25.84
N TYR A 12 -5.94 20.20 26.93
CA TYR A 12 -4.80 19.29 26.90
C TYR A 12 -5.23 17.85 26.64
N THR A 13 -4.33 17.10 26.01
CA THR A 13 -4.50 15.69 25.66
C THR A 13 -3.26 14.89 26.02
N GLU A 14 -3.39 13.57 26.07
CA GLU A 14 -2.27 12.66 26.23
C GLU A 14 -1.60 12.44 24.87
N GLU A 15 -0.32 12.82 24.76
CA GLU A 15 0.47 12.68 23.54
C GLU A 15 1.56 11.62 23.71
N HIS A 16 1.76 10.78 22.70
CA HIS A 16 2.85 9.82 22.69
C HIS A 16 4.17 10.48 22.27
N VAL A 17 5.22 10.35 23.07
CA VAL A 17 6.57 10.79 22.65
C VAL A 17 7.06 9.96 21.46
N VAL A 18 6.74 8.67 21.47
CA VAL A 18 6.97 7.75 20.37
C VAL A 18 5.62 7.18 19.95
N PRO A 19 5.19 7.36 18.69
CA PRO A 19 3.89 6.88 18.25
C PRO A 19 3.72 5.39 18.54
N ALA A 20 2.55 4.98 19.04
CA ALA A 20 2.28 3.56 19.30
C ALA A 20 2.44 2.70 18.04
N GLY A 21 2.15 3.26 16.86
CA GLY A 21 2.36 2.60 15.57
C GLY A 21 3.83 2.35 15.19
N MET A 22 4.77 3.00 15.89
CA MET A 22 6.22 2.81 15.79
C MET A 22 6.78 1.95 16.94
N GLY A 23 5.92 1.36 17.77
CA GLY A 23 6.33 0.57 18.93
C GLY A 23 6.40 1.36 20.23
N GLY A 24 5.85 2.58 20.27
CA GLY A 24 5.67 3.33 21.52
C GLY A 24 4.75 2.62 22.52
N ASP A 25 5.08 2.75 23.80
CA ASP A 25 4.29 2.25 24.93
C ASP A 25 3.24 3.28 25.35
N ASP A 26 2.01 2.82 25.67
CA ASP A 26 0.92 3.65 26.16
C ASP A 26 1.10 4.05 27.65
N GLY A 27 2.16 3.58 28.31
CA GLY A 27 2.46 3.87 29.72
C GLY A 27 3.57 4.88 29.94
N LYS A 28 4.83 4.48 29.68
CA LYS A 28 6.02 5.21 30.17
C LYS A 28 6.38 6.47 29.37
N TRP A 29 5.91 6.58 28.13
CA TRP A 29 6.36 7.60 27.17
C TRP A 29 5.19 8.48 26.72
N LEU A 30 4.38 8.89 27.68
CA LEU A 30 3.17 9.68 27.48
C LEU A 30 3.34 11.06 28.10
N LEU A 31 3.21 12.10 27.28
CA LEU A 31 3.17 13.49 27.71
C LEU A 31 1.74 13.82 28.16
N LYS A 32 1.57 14.13 29.45
CA LYS A 32 0.28 14.50 30.06
C LYS A 32 0.23 15.99 30.33
N ASP A 33 -0.92 16.61 30.05
CA ASP A 33 -1.21 18.01 30.39
C ASP A 33 -0.25 19.07 29.80
N VAL A 34 0.48 18.73 28.72
CA VAL A 34 1.47 19.62 28.09
C VAL A 34 1.29 19.82 26.58
N VAL A 35 0.50 18.97 25.92
CA VAL A 35 0.20 19.08 24.48
C VAL A 35 -1.29 19.34 24.27
N CYS A 36 -1.63 20.44 23.60
CA CYS A 36 -3.03 20.76 23.30
C CYS A 36 -3.60 19.80 22.23
N GLY A 37 -4.92 19.65 22.24
CA GLY A 37 -5.62 18.74 21.33
C GLY A 37 -5.41 19.05 19.84
N VAL A 38 -5.25 20.33 19.48
CA VAL A 38 -4.97 20.73 18.09
C VAL A 38 -3.61 20.19 17.63
N CYS A 39 -2.56 20.35 18.44
CA CYS A 39 -1.24 19.83 18.10
C CYS A 39 -1.24 18.30 18.01
N ASN A 40 -1.81 17.61 19.00
CA ASN A 40 -1.87 16.14 19.02
C ASN A 40 -2.71 15.58 17.85
N THR A 41 -3.96 16.02 17.73
CA THR A 41 -4.94 15.38 16.84
C THR A 41 -4.89 15.92 15.41
N ASP A 42 -4.70 17.23 15.23
CA ASP A 42 -4.81 17.84 13.90
C ASP A 42 -3.45 17.98 13.20
N VAL A 43 -2.36 18.03 13.97
CA VAL A 43 -1.00 18.20 13.43
C VAL A 43 -0.20 16.89 13.49
N PHE A 44 -0.01 16.30 14.67
CA PHE A 44 0.85 15.13 14.83
C PHE A 44 0.21 13.85 14.32
N SER A 45 -1.05 13.58 14.65
CA SER A 45 -1.72 12.34 14.21
C SER A 45 -1.70 12.13 12.67
N PRO A 46 -1.95 13.14 11.81
CA PRO A 46 -1.78 12.99 10.36
C PRO A 46 -0.32 12.83 9.94
N MET A 47 0.60 13.55 10.58
CA MET A 47 2.03 13.46 10.30
C MET A 47 2.57 12.06 10.61
N GLU A 48 2.26 11.52 11.78
CA GLU A 48 2.59 10.15 12.18
C GLU A 48 2.05 9.14 11.18
N THR A 49 0.79 9.28 10.77
CA THR A 49 0.16 8.41 9.78
C THR A 49 0.90 8.45 8.45
N LYS A 50 1.36 9.63 8.02
CA LYS A 50 2.15 9.78 6.80
C LYS A 50 3.50 9.10 6.94
N VAL A 51 4.24 9.33 8.03
CA VAL A 51 5.54 8.66 8.28
C VAL A 51 5.36 7.14 8.33
N MET A 52 4.31 6.68 9.00
CA MET A 52 3.95 5.27 9.14
C MET A 52 3.68 4.54 7.81
N ARG A 53 3.27 5.25 6.76
CA ARG A 53 2.93 4.71 5.44
C ARG A 53 4.00 4.96 4.38
N ALA A 54 4.72 6.06 4.47
CA ALA A 54 5.71 6.48 3.47
C ALA A 54 7.16 6.11 3.83
N SER A 55 7.43 5.66 5.06
CA SER A 55 8.77 5.23 5.47
C SER A 55 8.99 3.73 5.22
N PRO A 56 10.25 3.24 5.24
CA PRO A 56 10.57 1.81 5.16
C PRO A 56 9.90 0.96 6.25
N LEU A 57 9.48 1.59 7.37
CA LEU A 57 8.70 0.92 8.42
C LEU A 57 7.38 0.36 7.86
N ALA A 58 6.78 1.02 6.86
CA ALA A 58 5.55 0.56 6.24
C ALA A 58 5.70 -0.83 5.61
N ILE A 59 6.87 -1.14 5.03
CA ILE A 59 7.20 -2.46 4.47
C ILE A 59 7.20 -3.50 5.60
N ALA A 60 8.00 -3.28 6.65
CA ALA A 60 8.07 -4.22 7.77
C ALA A 60 6.68 -4.46 8.39
N ARG A 61 5.87 -3.40 8.51
CA ARG A 61 4.51 -3.48 9.03
C ARG A 61 3.57 -4.27 8.11
N LEU A 62 3.60 -4.03 6.80
CA LEU A 62 2.77 -4.74 5.84
C LEU A 62 3.00 -6.26 5.90
N PHE A 63 4.26 -6.68 6.06
CA PHE A 63 4.62 -8.09 6.12
C PHE A 63 4.41 -8.74 7.50
N LYS A 64 4.59 -7.99 8.59
CA LYS A 64 4.60 -8.56 9.95
C LYS A 64 3.31 -8.31 10.75
N GLN A 65 2.57 -7.26 10.43
CA GLN A 65 1.34 -6.92 11.15
C GLN A 65 0.12 -7.41 10.36
N THR A 66 -0.61 -8.36 10.93
CA THR A 66 -1.84 -8.90 10.33
C THR A 66 -3.00 -7.91 10.34
N ARG A 67 -2.96 -6.90 11.23
CA ARG A 67 -4.01 -5.89 11.39
C ARG A 67 -3.48 -4.60 12.01
N SER A 68 -4.15 -3.49 11.71
CA SER A 68 -3.98 -2.22 12.42
C SER A 68 -4.49 -2.31 13.86
N ARG A 69 -4.06 -1.36 14.71
CA ARG A 69 -4.64 -1.18 16.05
C ARG A 69 -6.17 -1.05 15.92
N LYS A 70 -6.89 -1.70 16.82
CA LYS A 70 -8.36 -1.76 16.79
C LYS A 70 -8.92 -0.37 17.10
N ARG A 71 -9.53 0.29 16.11
CA ARG A 71 -10.28 1.53 16.30
C ARG A 71 -11.78 1.19 16.22
N GLY A 72 -12.35 0.83 17.36
CA GLY A 72 -13.73 0.33 17.44
C GLY A 72 -13.92 -1.03 16.77
N LYS A 73 -14.89 -1.15 15.85
CA LYS A 73 -15.17 -2.40 15.09
C LYS A 73 -14.35 -2.55 13.80
N ARG A 74 -13.53 -1.57 13.43
CA ARG A 74 -12.78 -1.57 12.17
C ARG A 74 -11.30 -1.85 12.44
N THR A 75 -10.77 -2.88 11.80
CA THR A 75 -9.34 -3.13 11.63
C THR A 75 -9.05 -3.17 10.15
N ALA A 76 -8.07 -2.39 9.70
CA ALA A 76 -7.59 -2.44 8.32
C ALA A 76 -6.23 -3.15 8.30
N ALA A 77 -5.84 -3.70 7.15
CA ALA A 77 -4.45 -4.09 6.96
C ALA A 77 -3.56 -2.83 6.99
N PRO A 78 -2.30 -2.94 7.43
CA PRO A 78 -1.31 -1.88 7.18
C PRO A 78 -1.25 -1.59 5.68
N SER A 79 -0.96 -0.34 5.32
CA SER A 79 -0.79 0.07 3.92
C SER A 79 0.54 0.80 3.74
N ILE A 80 1.07 0.73 2.52
CA ILE A 80 2.25 1.46 2.09
C ILE A 80 1.79 2.56 1.15
N TYR A 81 2.33 3.76 1.33
CA TYR A 81 2.22 4.82 0.35
C TYR A 81 3.50 4.82 -0.50
N ALA A 82 3.45 4.13 -1.63
CA ALA A 82 4.47 4.17 -2.66
C ALA A 82 3.85 4.78 -3.92
N PRO A 83 4.35 5.93 -4.43
CA PRO A 83 3.80 6.54 -5.64
C PRO A 83 3.83 5.61 -6.85
N VAL A 84 4.84 4.74 -6.90
CA VAL A 84 5.01 3.67 -7.89
C VAL A 84 5.62 2.46 -7.19
N SER A 85 5.22 1.26 -7.61
CA SER A 85 5.78 0.00 -7.13
C SER A 85 5.83 -0.99 -8.27
N TYR A 86 6.99 -1.63 -8.44
CA TYR A 86 7.29 -2.48 -9.58
C TYR A 86 7.67 -3.89 -9.14
N PHE A 87 7.27 -4.88 -9.92
CA PHE A 87 7.63 -6.28 -9.80
C PHE A 87 8.47 -6.67 -11.01
N ASP A 88 9.68 -7.17 -10.78
CA ASP A 88 10.50 -7.76 -11.83
C ASP A 88 9.98 -9.19 -12.08
N ASP A 89 9.29 -9.39 -13.21
CA ASP A 89 8.79 -10.71 -13.60
C ASP A 89 9.88 -11.50 -14.33
N PRO A 90 10.48 -12.53 -13.69
CA PRO A 90 11.56 -13.29 -14.31
C PRO A 90 11.11 -14.12 -15.51
N GLN A 91 9.80 -14.35 -15.69
CA GLN A 91 9.30 -15.14 -16.81
C GLN A 91 9.20 -14.32 -18.09
N SER A 92 8.64 -13.12 -18.01
CA SER A 92 8.54 -12.21 -19.15
C SER A 92 9.77 -11.31 -19.32
N GLY A 93 10.59 -11.16 -18.28
CA GLY A 93 11.68 -10.19 -18.22
C GLY A 93 11.17 -8.74 -18.19
N LEU A 94 9.93 -8.52 -17.78
CA LEU A 94 9.27 -7.21 -17.74
C LEU A 94 9.21 -6.66 -16.32
N LEU A 95 9.31 -5.35 -16.23
CA LEU A 95 9.02 -4.61 -15.00
C LEU A 95 7.53 -4.26 -14.98
N LEU A 96 6.76 -4.93 -14.13
CA LEU A 96 5.31 -4.80 -14.07
C LEU A 96 4.89 -3.90 -12.91
N GLU A 97 3.91 -3.02 -13.14
CA GLU A 97 3.33 -2.24 -12.04
C GLU A 97 2.55 -3.16 -11.09
N GLN A 98 2.79 -2.98 -9.79
CA GLN A 98 2.16 -3.77 -8.73
C GLN A 98 1.68 -2.89 -7.57
N GLU A 99 0.71 -3.40 -6.82
CA GLU A 99 0.39 -2.97 -5.47
C GLU A 99 0.80 -4.06 -4.46
N LEU A 100 1.22 -3.64 -3.27
CA LEU A 100 1.51 -4.56 -2.17
C LEU A 100 0.30 -4.63 -1.23
N GLY A 101 -0.39 -5.76 -1.26
CA GLY A 101 -1.48 -6.13 -0.37
C GLY A 101 -0.99 -6.64 1.00
N SER A 102 -1.95 -7.01 1.85
CA SER A 102 -1.69 -7.48 3.22
C SER A 102 -0.75 -8.67 3.25
N GLY A 103 0.18 -8.70 4.21
CA GLY A 103 1.18 -9.76 4.30
C GLY A 103 2.26 -9.69 3.22
N GLY A 104 2.31 -8.59 2.46
CA GLY A 104 3.25 -8.42 1.35
C GLY A 104 2.84 -9.16 0.07
N GLN A 105 1.56 -9.48 -0.08
CA GLN A 105 1.05 -10.08 -1.32
C GLN A 105 1.23 -9.10 -2.49
N SER A 106 1.94 -9.51 -3.53
CA SER A 106 2.04 -8.73 -4.77
C SER A 106 0.77 -8.88 -5.59
N MET A 107 0.19 -7.76 -5.99
CA MET A 107 -0.92 -7.69 -6.94
C MET A 107 -0.46 -6.89 -8.15
N VAL A 108 -0.29 -7.56 -9.29
CA VAL A 108 0.02 -6.92 -10.57
C VAL A 108 -1.24 -6.28 -11.13
N TRP A 109 -1.17 -4.99 -11.45
CA TRP A 109 -2.29 -4.27 -12.07
C TRP A 109 -2.51 -4.76 -13.51
N PRO A 110 -3.76 -4.84 -14.00
CA PRO A 110 -4.02 -5.06 -15.42
C PRO A 110 -3.35 -3.97 -16.25
N GLN A 111 -2.41 -4.36 -17.10
CA GLN A 111 -1.64 -3.43 -17.91
C GLN A 111 -1.27 -4.03 -19.27
N VAL A 112 -1.22 -3.16 -20.29
CA VAL A 112 -0.71 -3.51 -21.63
C VAL A 112 0.78 -3.21 -21.65
N ASN A 113 1.59 -4.21 -22.00
CA ASN A 113 3.04 -4.05 -22.14
C ASN A 113 3.39 -4.06 -23.62
N TYR A 114 4.12 -3.04 -24.05
CA TYR A 114 4.74 -3.02 -25.38
C TYR A 114 6.14 -3.63 -25.30
N VAL A 115 6.32 -4.74 -26.00
CA VAL A 115 7.57 -5.49 -26.08
C VAL A 115 8.09 -5.40 -27.52
N PRO A 116 9.16 -4.63 -27.78
CA PRO A 116 9.73 -4.52 -29.11
C PRO A 116 10.13 -5.87 -29.73
N PRO A 117 10.16 -6.00 -31.07
CA PRO A 117 9.85 -4.95 -32.04
C PRO A 117 8.36 -4.68 -32.25
N GLU A 118 7.47 -5.67 -32.07
CA GLU A 118 6.04 -5.53 -32.40
C GLU A 118 5.13 -6.46 -31.58
N ARG A 119 5.43 -6.69 -30.29
CA ARG A 119 4.61 -7.55 -29.45
C ARG A 119 3.88 -6.72 -28.40
N MET A 120 2.57 -6.91 -28.30
CA MET A 120 1.80 -6.45 -27.15
C MET A 120 1.45 -7.66 -26.29
N THR A 121 1.66 -7.53 -24.98
CA THR A 121 1.22 -8.51 -23.99
C THR A 121 0.34 -7.83 -22.96
N VAL A 122 -0.49 -8.60 -22.29
CA VAL A 122 -1.26 -8.12 -21.13
C VAL A 122 -0.78 -8.87 -19.91
N SER A 123 -0.48 -8.11 -18.85
CA SER A 123 -0.15 -8.63 -17.52
C SER A 123 -1.26 -8.25 -16.55
N ALA A 124 -1.59 -9.15 -15.64
CA ALA A 124 -2.48 -8.90 -14.51
C ALA A 124 -2.24 -9.97 -13.42
N THR A 125 -2.78 -9.75 -12.23
CA THR A 125 -2.77 -10.74 -11.13
C THR A 125 -3.47 -12.04 -11.52
N ASP A 126 -4.55 -11.95 -12.28
CA ASP A 126 -5.31 -13.11 -12.76
C ASP A 126 -5.88 -12.92 -14.17
N ALA A 127 -6.33 -14.01 -14.77
CA ALA A 127 -6.86 -14.02 -16.13
C ALA A 127 -8.18 -13.26 -16.28
N ALA A 128 -9.01 -13.16 -15.22
CA ALA A 128 -10.27 -12.44 -15.28
C ALA A 128 -10.01 -10.94 -15.40
N SER A 129 -9.11 -10.39 -14.59
CA SER A 129 -8.73 -8.97 -14.67
C SER A 129 -8.03 -8.63 -15.99
N ALA A 130 -7.20 -9.54 -16.52
CA ALA A 130 -6.61 -9.35 -17.85
C ALA A 130 -7.69 -9.30 -18.96
N ASN A 131 -8.66 -10.21 -18.93
CA ASN A 131 -9.75 -10.24 -19.90
C ASN A 131 -10.67 -9.01 -19.80
N GLU A 132 -10.88 -8.49 -18.60
CA GLU A 132 -11.63 -7.26 -18.37
C GLU A 132 -10.95 -6.05 -19.03
N LEU A 133 -9.64 -5.89 -18.84
CA LEU A 133 -8.88 -4.83 -19.52
C LEU A 133 -9.02 -4.94 -21.04
N ILE A 134 -8.90 -6.15 -21.59
CA ILE A 134 -8.98 -6.38 -23.04
C ILE A 134 -10.36 -6.01 -23.58
N ARG A 135 -11.41 -6.40 -22.86
CA ARG A 135 -12.79 -6.05 -23.19
C ARG A 135 -12.97 -4.54 -23.20
N ASP A 136 -12.44 -3.85 -22.19
CA ASP A 136 -12.59 -2.41 -22.03
C ASP A 136 -11.79 -1.62 -23.09
N LEU A 137 -10.69 -2.17 -23.60
CA LEU A 137 -9.92 -1.61 -24.71
C LEU A 137 -10.61 -1.77 -26.08
N GLY A 138 -11.78 -2.40 -26.17
CA GLY A 138 -12.60 -2.45 -27.38
C GLY A 138 -12.02 -3.30 -28.52
N HIS A 139 -11.01 -4.13 -28.25
CA HIS A 139 -10.39 -4.98 -29.26
C HIS A 139 -11.10 -6.34 -29.39
N SER A 140 -11.49 -6.66 -30.63
CA SER A 140 -11.71 -8.03 -31.12
C SER A 140 -10.49 -8.90 -30.75
N PRO A 141 -10.61 -10.20 -30.44
CA PRO A 141 -9.59 -11.02 -29.75
C PRO A 141 -8.34 -11.36 -30.58
N THR A 142 -7.82 -10.43 -31.36
CA THR A 142 -6.66 -10.61 -32.23
C THR A 142 -5.37 -10.37 -31.44
N CYS A 143 -4.71 -11.47 -31.09
CA CYS A 143 -3.32 -11.57 -30.62
C CYS A 143 -2.92 -10.79 -29.36
N LEU A 144 -3.38 -11.26 -28.20
CA LEU A 144 -2.75 -10.94 -26.91
C LEU A 144 -2.17 -12.21 -26.29
N ARG A 145 -0.86 -12.22 -26.05
CA ARG A 145 -0.18 -13.26 -25.26
C ARG A 145 -0.37 -12.93 -23.78
N PHE A 146 -1.10 -13.80 -23.09
CA PHE A 146 -1.20 -13.78 -21.63
C PHE A 146 0.02 -14.48 -21.05
N VAL A 147 0.81 -13.78 -20.25
CA VAL A 147 1.83 -14.40 -19.39
C VAL A 147 1.17 -14.62 -18.02
N LYS A 148 1.14 -15.87 -17.57
CA LYS A 148 0.45 -16.31 -16.37
C LYS A 148 1.48 -16.63 -15.29
N SER A 149 1.48 -15.89 -14.18
CA SER A 149 2.11 -16.31 -12.92
C SER A 149 1.20 -15.80 -11.80
N CYS A 150 0.63 -16.60 -10.89
CA CYS A 150 1.09 -17.80 -10.22
C CYS A 150 -0.07 -18.81 -10.09
N GLY A 151 0.17 -20.10 -10.41
CA GLY A 151 -0.83 -21.18 -10.34
C GLY A 151 -1.39 -21.61 -11.70
N THR A 152 -0.68 -22.54 -12.34
CA THR A 152 -1.04 -23.47 -13.43
C THR A 152 -2.26 -23.13 -14.33
N VAL A 153 -1.99 -22.89 -15.62
CA VAL A 153 -2.64 -23.46 -16.84
C VAL A 153 -2.32 -22.52 -17.99
N SER A 154 -1.44 -22.97 -18.88
CA SER A 154 -1.07 -22.31 -20.13
C SER A 154 -1.98 -22.83 -21.24
N ARG A 155 -2.68 -21.94 -21.97
CA ARG A 155 -3.27 -22.28 -23.26
C ARG A 155 -2.71 -21.33 -24.32
N CYS A 156 -1.85 -21.88 -25.18
CA CYS A 156 -1.50 -21.30 -26.47
C CYS A 156 -2.72 -21.40 -27.39
N VAL A 157 -3.08 -20.29 -28.03
CA VAL A 157 -3.81 -20.33 -29.30
C VAL A 157 -2.93 -19.57 -30.29
N THR A 158 -2.42 -20.33 -31.27
CA THR A 158 -1.64 -19.83 -32.41
C THR A 158 -2.61 -19.40 -33.51
N VAL A 159 -2.25 -18.36 -34.25
CA VAL A 159 -2.55 -18.28 -35.68
C VAL A 159 -1.20 -18.27 -36.39
#